data_AF-A0A087UUM4-F1
#
_entry.id   AF-A0A087UUM4-F1
#
_cell.length_a   1.000
_cell.length_b   1.000
_cell.length_c   1.000
_cell.angle_alpha   90.00
_cell.angle_beta   90.00
_cell.angle_gamma   90.00
#
_symmetry.space_group_name_H-M   'P 1'
#
loop_
_entity.id
_entity.type
_entity.pdbx_description
1 polymer ?
#
loop_
_entity_poly.entity_id
_entity_poly.type
_entity_poly.pdbx_seq_one_letter_code
_entity_poly.pdbx_strand_id
1 'polypeptide(L)'
;MSVKKIDYYYPGDIIYAGKPFVVCMQKSVQKHICRHCLSRRGPLKFCGCCRVTRYCSRSCQKEDWNDHRLECKFLKNLPDDDSKAFIQFLGKVIMKVKDKDWTLITERIGNKVVSFADLITHTDALDSHPKLKLLFKEAASKVKEYIGEENIPQEDKLFEIIGKVKFNSFTSRIPLNTCGFDIPVLYADRFADLRSLFIGLSKLNHSCIPNTYFAHDGSISKLFAIKKIRKDEELTVNYFPMVFQIYSKTFAESLKEFFLGDCKCNDCSLPYGTSILTKVIDETKAHTVIKYSENTLELCSTLSRLQVSEPKIWLFIREEVKILLKEQEGILGNTNILRLRLLAWKCLHVKGPPEEQLEDLEKLAEYVELAFGENYR
;
A
#
# COMPACT_ATOMS: atom_id res chain seq x y z
N MET A 1 -9.84 -36.28 26.89
CA MET A 1 -9.86 -34.97 26.21
C MET A 1 -8.51 -34.76 25.52
N SER A 2 -8.47 -34.84 24.19
CA SER A 2 -7.23 -34.55 23.45
C SER A 2 -6.97 -33.05 23.48
N VAL A 3 -5.91 -32.63 24.16
CA VAL A 3 -5.44 -31.24 24.14
C VAL A 3 -5.15 -30.89 22.68
N LYS A 4 -5.95 -29.99 22.08
CA LYS A 4 -5.65 -29.44 20.75
C LYS A 4 -4.26 -28.82 20.84
N LYS A 5 -3.29 -29.42 20.17
CA LYS A 5 -1.94 -28.87 20.05
C LYS A 5 -2.09 -27.51 19.37
N ILE A 6 -1.96 -26.43 20.14
CA ILE A 6 -2.05 -25.07 19.60
C ILE A 6 -0.81 -24.87 18.74
N ASP A 7 -1.03 -24.76 17.45
CA ASP A 7 0.01 -24.60 16.45
C ASP A 7 0.22 -23.09 16.20
N TYR A 8 1.47 -22.67 16.03
CA TYR A 8 1.87 -21.27 15.93
C TYR A 8 2.61 -21.02 14.61
N TYR A 9 2.55 -19.79 14.12
CA TYR A 9 3.56 -19.22 13.24
C TYR A 9 4.58 -18.45 14.09
N TYR A 10 5.86 -18.52 13.71
CA TYR A 10 6.96 -17.79 14.31
C TYR A 10 7.47 -16.71 13.35
N PRO A 11 8.14 -15.64 13.86
CA PRO A 11 8.74 -14.63 13.01
C PRO A 11 9.60 -15.25 11.90
N GLY A 12 9.35 -14.86 10.65
CA GLY A 12 10.02 -15.38 9.46
C GLY A 12 9.29 -16.53 8.75
N ASP A 13 8.31 -17.18 9.40
CA ASP A 13 7.52 -18.23 8.75
C ASP A 13 6.73 -17.68 7.55
N ILE A 14 6.73 -18.44 6.45
CA ILE A 14 5.93 -18.15 5.27
C ILE A 14 4.52 -18.73 5.47
N ILE A 15 3.54 -17.87 5.66
CA ILE A 15 2.13 -18.23 5.84
C ILE A 15 1.47 -18.50 4.48
N TYR A 16 1.83 -17.72 3.47
CA TYR A 16 1.32 -17.85 2.11
C TYR A 16 2.44 -17.59 1.11
N ALA A 17 2.46 -18.36 0.02
CA ALA A 17 3.27 -18.10 -1.15
C ALA A 17 2.46 -18.41 -2.42
N GLY A 18 2.28 -17.43 -3.29
CA GLY A 18 1.47 -17.61 -4.49
C GLY A 18 1.54 -16.44 -5.45
N LYS A 19 0.89 -16.61 -6.60
CA LYS A 19 0.80 -15.57 -7.63
C LYS A 19 -0.51 -14.80 -7.46
N PRO A 20 -0.51 -13.48 -7.68
CA PRO A 20 -1.74 -12.71 -7.70
C PRO A 20 -2.71 -13.23 -8.77
N PHE A 21 -4.01 -13.18 -8.46
CA PHE A 21 -5.06 -13.46 -9.41
C PHE A 21 -4.97 -12.51 -10.61
N VAL A 22 -4.71 -11.22 -10.40
CA VAL A 22 -4.34 -10.27 -11.45
C VAL A 22 -3.21 -9.40 -10.94
N VAL A 23 -2.22 -9.13 -11.78
CA VAL A 23 -1.19 -8.12 -11.53
C VAL A 23 -1.07 -7.21 -12.73
N CYS A 24 -0.85 -5.91 -12.52
CA CYS A 24 -0.40 -4.96 -13.55
C CYS A 24 0.77 -4.13 -13.02
N MET A 25 1.71 -3.86 -13.92
CA MET A 25 2.84 -2.96 -13.66
C MET A 25 2.57 -1.58 -14.25
N GLN A 26 3.09 -0.54 -13.62
CA GLN A 26 3.06 0.82 -14.16
C GLN A 26 3.76 0.91 -15.52
N LYS A 27 3.21 1.70 -16.45
CA LYS A 27 3.74 1.84 -17.83
C LYS A 27 5.20 2.31 -17.88
N SER A 28 5.60 3.19 -16.95
CA SER A 28 6.97 3.72 -16.83
C SER A 28 8.03 2.62 -16.72
N VAL A 29 7.71 1.54 -16.02
CA VAL A 29 8.64 0.43 -15.74
C VAL A 29 8.51 -0.76 -16.70
N GLN A 30 7.38 -0.90 -17.40
CA GLN A 30 7.16 -1.99 -18.38
C GLN A 30 8.24 -2.04 -19.47
N LYS A 31 8.92 -0.92 -19.74
CA LYS A 31 10.03 -0.84 -20.70
C LYS A 31 11.33 -1.48 -20.18
N HIS A 32 11.48 -1.65 -18.87
CA HIS A 32 12.71 -2.07 -18.21
C HIS A 32 12.68 -3.50 -17.68
N ILE A 33 11.51 -4.08 -17.47
CA ILE A 33 11.36 -5.37 -16.76
C ILE A 33 10.57 -6.35 -17.62
N CYS A 34 10.93 -7.64 -17.56
CA CYS A 34 10.11 -8.68 -18.18
C CYS A 34 8.73 -8.74 -17.50
N ARG A 35 7.67 -8.79 -18.33
CA ARG A 35 6.29 -8.87 -17.86
C ARG A 35 5.97 -10.10 -16.99
N HIS A 36 6.62 -11.22 -17.29
CA HIS A 36 6.35 -12.51 -16.66
C HIS A 36 7.16 -12.75 -15.39
N CYS A 37 8.49 -12.74 -15.49
CA CYS A 37 9.37 -13.05 -14.36
C CYS A 37 9.66 -11.83 -13.46
N LEU A 38 9.18 -10.65 -13.85
CA LEU A 38 9.38 -9.39 -13.13
C LEU A 38 10.86 -9.11 -12.84
N SER A 39 11.73 -9.53 -13.75
CA SER A 39 13.18 -9.36 -13.68
C SER A 39 13.72 -8.91 -15.05
N ARG A 40 14.94 -8.35 -15.09
CA ARG A 40 15.64 -7.98 -16.32
C ARG A 40 16.90 -8.82 -16.52
N ARG A 41 16.78 -9.91 -17.28
CA ARG A 41 17.90 -10.79 -17.64
C ARG A 41 18.50 -10.43 -19.01
N GLY A 42 18.73 -9.14 -19.27
CA GLY A 42 19.26 -8.62 -20.54
C GLY A 42 18.28 -7.81 -21.41
N PRO A 43 18.50 -7.69 -22.74
CA PRO A 43 17.61 -6.99 -23.65
C PRO A 43 16.22 -7.65 -23.73
N LEU A 44 15.17 -6.84 -23.60
CA LEU A 44 13.80 -7.33 -23.65
C LEU A 44 13.22 -7.27 -25.06
N LYS A 45 12.44 -8.29 -25.41
CA LYS A 45 11.77 -8.41 -26.73
C LYS A 45 10.31 -8.05 -26.60
N PHE A 46 9.81 -7.21 -27.51
CA PHE A 46 8.39 -6.85 -27.55
C PHE A 46 7.51 -8.04 -27.88
N CYS A 47 6.29 -8.03 -27.35
CA CYS A 47 5.20 -8.79 -27.93
C CYS A 47 4.97 -8.32 -29.38
N GLY A 48 5.01 -9.25 -30.33
CA GLY A 48 4.80 -8.93 -31.75
C GLY A 48 3.42 -8.35 -32.08
N CYS A 49 2.41 -8.66 -31.27
CA CYS A 49 1.03 -8.21 -31.47
C CYS A 49 0.82 -6.78 -30.93
N CYS A 50 0.91 -6.58 -29.62
CA CYS A 50 0.62 -5.27 -29.02
C CYS A 50 1.75 -4.25 -29.18
N ARG A 51 3.01 -4.71 -29.27
CA ARG A 51 4.24 -3.89 -29.19
C ARG A 51 4.34 -3.02 -27.92
N VAL A 52 3.62 -3.37 -26.86
CA VAL A 52 3.64 -2.70 -25.55
C VAL A 52 4.45 -3.51 -24.54
N THR A 53 4.03 -4.74 -24.26
CA THR A 53 4.69 -5.60 -23.28
C THR A 53 6.01 -6.16 -23.79
N ARG A 54 6.94 -6.45 -22.87
CA ARG A 54 8.27 -6.96 -23.20
C ARG A 54 8.64 -8.17 -22.34
N TYR A 55 9.46 -9.05 -22.91
CA TYR A 55 9.84 -10.32 -22.30
C TYR A 55 11.33 -10.59 -22.38
N CYS A 56 11.83 -11.32 -21.38
CA CYS A 56 13.20 -11.81 -21.33
C CYS A 56 13.52 -12.78 -22.48
N SER A 57 12.54 -13.60 -22.86
CA SER A 57 12.69 -14.73 -23.77
C SER A 57 11.33 -15.13 -24.35
N ARG A 58 11.35 -16.01 -25.37
CA ARG A 58 10.12 -16.64 -25.87
C ARG A 58 9.44 -17.51 -24.81
N SER A 59 10.19 -18.09 -23.85
CA SER A 59 9.61 -18.85 -22.72
C SER A 59 8.80 -17.93 -21.82
N CYS A 60 9.39 -16.82 -21.37
CA CYS A 60 8.71 -15.78 -20.59
C CYS A 60 7.41 -15.33 -21.29
N GLN A 61 7.44 -15.12 -22.61
CA GLN A 61 6.24 -14.73 -23.37
C GLN A 61 5.17 -15.84 -23.43
N LYS A 62 5.58 -17.09 -23.63
CA LYS A 62 4.67 -18.25 -23.71
C LYS A 62 3.98 -18.50 -22.36
N GLU A 63 4.73 -18.41 -21.27
CA GLU A 63 4.22 -18.60 -19.90
C GLU A 63 3.24 -17.49 -19.49
N ASP A 64 3.42 -16.27 -19.98
CA ASP A 64 2.52 -15.14 -19.73
C ASP A 64 1.27 -15.12 -20.60
N TRP A 65 1.24 -15.89 -21.72
CA TRP A 65 0.25 -15.71 -22.77
C TRP A 65 -1.20 -15.83 -22.29
N ASN A 66 -1.49 -16.79 -21.40
CA ASN A 66 -2.83 -16.98 -20.86
C ASN A 66 -3.37 -15.75 -20.12
N ASP A 67 -2.48 -14.95 -19.54
CA ASP A 67 -2.82 -13.74 -18.79
C ASP A 67 -2.69 -12.49 -19.68
N HIS A 68 -1.62 -12.38 -20.48
CA HIS A 68 -1.41 -11.25 -21.39
C HIS A 68 -2.45 -11.16 -22.49
N ARG A 69 -2.93 -12.29 -23.04
CA ARG A 69 -3.93 -12.28 -24.12
C ARG A 69 -5.23 -11.57 -23.75
N LEU A 70 -5.54 -11.50 -22.45
CA LEU A 70 -6.72 -10.81 -21.91
C LEU A 70 -6.64 -9.30 -22.16
N GLU A 71 -5.44 -8.72 -22.23
CA GLU A 71 -5.23 -7.29 -22.42
C GLU A 71 -4.55 -6.94 -23.75
N CYS A 72 -3.87 -7.90 -24.40
CA CYS A 72 -2.96 -7.68 -25.53
C CYS A 72 -3.55 -6.78 -26.63
N LYS A 73 -4.76 -7.08 -27.10
CA LYS A 73 -5.41 -6.34 -28.19
C LYS A 73 -5.87 -4.94 -27.79
N PHE A 74 -6.05 -4.69 -26.49
CA PHE A 74 -6.59 -3.45 -25.95
C PHE A 74 -5.52 -2.47 -25.51
N LEU A 75 -4.30 -2.92 -25.19
CA LEU A 75 -3.26 -2.07 -24.56
C LEU A 75 -2.95 -0.75 -25.29
N LYS A 76 -3.23 -0.65 -26.60
CA LYS A 76 -3.07 0.58 -27.38
C LYS A 76 -4.17 1.62 -27.10
N ASN A 77 -5.32 1.20 -26.59
CA ASN A 77 -6.49 2.01 -26.28
C ASN A 77 -6.49 2.52 -24.83
N LEU A 78 -5.41 2.29 -24.08
CA LEU A 78 -5.31 2.78 -22.71
C LEU A 78 -5.40 4.31 -22.68
N PRO A 79 -6.16 4.91 -21.75
CA PRO A 79 -6.28 6.36 -21.66
C PRO A 79 -4.92 6.97 -21.36
N ASP A 80 -4.60 8.17 -21.85
CA ASP A 80 -3.30 8.82 -21.62
C ASP A 80 -3.32 9.79 -20.43
N ASP A 81 -3.82 9.31 -19.28
CA ASP A 81 -3.92 10.07 -18.04
C ASP A 81 -3.49 9.22 -16.82
N ASP A 82 -3.66 9.77 -15.62
CA ASP A 82 -3.30 9.11 -14.36
C ASP A 82 -4.17 7.90 -14.01
N SER A 83 -5.36 7.78 -14.62
CA SER A 83 -6.26 6.64 -14.40
C SER A 83 -5.82 5.38 -15.14
N LYS A 84 -4.94 5.51 -16.13
CA LYS A 84 -4.41 4.42 -16.98
C LYS A 84 -4.07 3.13 -16.24
N ALA A 85 -3.37 3.22 -15.12
CA ALA A 85 -2.96 2.05 -14.35
C ALA A 85 -4.16 1.32 -13.71
N PHE A 86 -5.14 2.09 -13.20
CA PHE A 86 -6.37 1.53 -12.64
C PHE A 86 -7.27 0.94 -13.74
N ILE A 87 -7.42 1.64 -14.87
CA ILE A 87 -8.25 1.19 -16.00
C ILE A 87 -7.67 -0.07 -16.67
N GLN A 88 -6.35 -0.15 -16.85
CA GLN A 88 -5.69 -1.37 -17.34
C GLN A 88 -6.02 -2.55 -16.42
N PHE A 89 -5.86 -2.35 -15.12
CA PHE A 89 -6.07 -3.38 -14.12
C PHE A 89 -7.53 -3.83 -14.04
N LEU A 90 -8.47 -2.88 -14.02
CA LEU A 90 -9.91 -3.13 -14.04
C LEU A 90 -10.33 -3.90 -15.30
N GLY A 91 -9.91 -3.45 -16.47
CA GLY A 91 -10.21 -4.13 -17.74
C GLY A 91 -9.69 -5.56 -17.76
N LYS A 92 -8.49 -5.80 -17.24
CA LYS A 92 -7.93 -7.14 -17.11
C LYS A 92 -8.73 -8.03 -16.15
N VAL A 93 -9.19 -7.49 -15.01
CA VAL A 93 -10.06 -8.23 -14.08
C VAL A 93 -11.38 -8.58 -14.76
N ILE A 94 -12.04 -7.62 -15.43
CA ILE A 94 -13.28 -7.86 -16.19
C ILE A 94 -13.09 -9.00 -17.19
N MET A 95 -12.06 -8.93 -18.03
CA MET A 95 -11.75 -9.98 -19.02
C MET A 95 -11.44 -11.33 -18.37
N LYS A 96 -10.84 -11.35 -17.18
CA LYS A 96 -10.49 -12.61 -16.48
C LYS A 96 -11.69 -13.28 -15.84
N VAL A 97 -12.72 -12.53 -15.43
CA VAL A 97 -13.94 -13.05 -14.78
C VAL A 97 -15.16 -13.10 -15.70
N LYS A 98 -15.04 -12.62 -16.95
CA LYS A 98 -16.09 -12.65 -17.97
C LYS A 98 -16.62 -14.09 -18.16
N ASP A 99 -17.95 -14.22 -18.17
CA ASP A 99 -18.69 -15.47 -18.40
C ASP A 99 -18.31 -16.64 -17.46
N LYS A 100 -17.86 -16.31 -16.24
CA LYS A 100 -17.52 -17.30 -15.21
C LYS A 100 -18.42 -17.16 -14.00
N ASP A 101 -18.64 -18.29 -13.32
CA ASP A 101 -19.16 -18.29 -11.96
C ASP A 101 -18.08 -17.84 -10.98
N TRP A 102 -18.29 -16.70 -10.33
CA TRP A 102 -17.35 -16.08 -9.42
C TRP A 102 -17.15 -16.86 -8.11
N THR A 103 -18.11 -17.73 -7.75
CA THR A 103 -18.01 -18.62 -6.58
C THR A 103 -16.97 -19.72 -6.79
N LEU A 104 -16.67 -20.07 -8.05
CA LEU A 104 -15.69 -21.08 -8.42
C LEU A 104 -14.26 -20.52 -8.58
N ILE A 105 -14.13 -19.19 -8.68
CA ILE A 105 -12.82 -18.52 -8.74
C ILE A 105 -12.31 -18.37 -7.31
N THR A 106 -11.61 -19.39 -6.82
CA THR A 106 -11.23 -19.49 -5.41
C THR A 106 -9.73 -19.48 -5.17
N GLU A 107 -9.35 -19.06 -3.98
CA GLU A 107 -8.00 -19.15 -3.45
C GLU A 107 -8.04 -19.53 -1.97
N ARG A 108 -7.11 -20.39 -1.55
CA ARG A 108 -7.00 -20.84 -0.17
C ARG A 108 -5.96 -20.01 0.58
N ILE A 109 -6.32 -19.54 1.78
CA ILE A 109 -5.43 -18.91 2.74
C ILE A 109 -5.57 -19.61 4.10
N GLY A 110 -4.51 -20.30 4.53
CA GLY A 110 -4.60 -21.21 5.67
C GLY A 110 -5.71 -22.25 5.48
N ASN A 111 -6.67 -22.29 6.42
CA ASN A 111 -7.83 -23.20 6.37
C ASN A 111 -9.08 -22.59 5.70
N LYS A 112 -9.01 -21.34 5.22
CA LYS A 112 -10.14 -20.65 4.60
C LYS A 112 -10.03 -20.70 3.08
N VAL A 113 -11.15 -20.90 2.41
CA VAL A 113 -11.28 -20.74 0.95
C VAL A 113 -12.09 -19.47 0.72
N VAL A 114 -11.57 -18.59 -0.12
CA VAL A 114 -12.22 -17.33 -0.49
C VAL A 114 -12.49 -17.37 -1.98
N SER A 115 -13.66 -16.92 -2.42
CA SER A 115 -14.02 -16.77 -3.82
C SER A 115 -13.98 -15.31 -4.27
N PHE A 116 -13.92 -15.08 -5.59
CA PHE A 116 -14.06 -13.72 -6.14
C PHE A 116 -15.39 -13.08 -5.76
N ALA A 117 -16.45 -13.88 -5.63
CA ALA A 117 -17.76 -13.40 -5.17
C ALA A 117 -17.68 -12.80 -3.75
N ASP A 118 -16.84 -13.35 -2.88
CA ASP A 118 -16.71 -12.91 -1.48
C ASP A 118 -16.00 -11.57 -1.31
N LEU A 119 -15.36 -11.02 -2.36
CA LEU A 119 -14.61 -9.77 -2.25
C LEU A 119 -15.53 -8.57 -1.98
N ILE A 120 -15.07 -7.65 -1.12
CA ILE A 120 -15.83 -6.49 -0.66
C ILE A 120 -16.03 -5.49 -1.81
N THR A 121 -17.21 -4.90 -1.91
CA THR A 121 -17.58 -3.99 -3.02
C THR A 121 -17.86 -2.56 -2.56
N HIS A 122 -18.47 -2.42 -1.37
CA HIS A 122 -19.07 -1.18 -0.88
C HIS A 122 -20.02 -0.48 -1.88
N THR A 123 -20.69 -1.27 -2.72
CA THR A 123 -21.70 -0.75 -3.67
C THR A 123 -22.94 -0.20 -2.97
N ASP A 124 -23.24 -0.70 -1.78
CA ASP A 124 -24.28 -0.22 -0.87
C ASP A 124 -24.03 1.22 -0.38
N ALA A 125 -22.77 1.66 -0.31
CA ALA A 125 -22.42 3.01 0.11
C ALA A 125 -22.57 4.08 -0.98
N LEU A 126 -22.74 3.70 -2.25
CA LEU A 126 -22.64 4.63 -3.39
C LEU A 126 -23.67 5.77 -3.33
N ASP A 127 -24.89 5.50 -2.87
CA ASP A 127 -25.93 6.54 -2.78
C ASP A 127 -25.66 7.56 -1.67
N SER A 128 -24.99 7.14 -0.60
CA SER A 128 -24.59 8.02 0.51
C SER A 128 -23.20 8.65 0.32
N HIS A 129 -22.47 8.29 -0.75
CA HIS A 129 -21.13 8.80 -1.06
C HIS A 129 -21.00 9.29 -2.52
N PRO A 130 -21.40 10.55 -2.81
CA PRO A 130 -21.40 11.10 -4.17
C PRO A 130 -20.04 11.07 -4.89
N LYS A 131 -18.93 11.33 -4.17
CA LYS A 131 -17.58 11.26 -4.74
C LYS A 131 -17.23 9.84 -5.19
N LEU A 132 -17.59 8.84 -4.39
CA LEU A 132 -17.35 7.43 -4.71
C LEU A 132 -18.19 7.00 -5.92
N LYS A 133 -19.47 7.40 -5.95
CA LYS A 133 -20.36 7.15 -7.09
C LYS A 133 -19.85 7.77 -8.38
N LEU A 134 -19.30 8.99 -8.31
CA LEU A 134 -18.67 9.64 -9.47
C LEU A 134 -17.44 8.84 -9.96
N LEU A 135 -16.55 8.45 -9.05
CA LEU A 135 -15.39 7.63 -9.39
C LEU A 135 -15.77 6.30 -10.08
N PHE A 136 -16.84 5.65 -9.62
CA PHE A 136 -17.35 4.41 -10.23
C PHE A 136 -17.87 4.66 -11.65
N LYS A 137 -18.63 5.74 -11.85
CA LYS A 137 -19.14 6.11 -13.18
C LYS A 137 -18.00 6.46 -14.15
N GLU A 138 -17.01 7.22 -13.71
CA GLU A 138 -15.84 7.55 -14.52
C GLU A 138 -15.04 6.30 -14.89
N ALA A 139 -14.79 5.41 -13.92
CA ALA A 139 -14.12 4.14 -14.17
C ALA A 139 -14.89 3.25 -15.16
N ALA A 140 -16.22 3.19 -15.03
CA ALA A 140 -17.10 2.46 -15.95
C ALA A 140 -17.00 3.00 -17.39
N SER A 141 -17.05 4.32 -17.57
CA SER A 141 -16.90 4.95 -18.89
C SER A 141 -15.53 4.65 -19.50
N LYS A 142 -14.45 4.90 -18.75
CA LYS A 142 -13.09 4.73 -19.26
C LYS A 142 -12.74 3.28 -19.56
N VAL A 143 -13.22 2.33 -18.75
CA VAL A 143 -12.96 0.91 -19.02
C VAL A 143 -13.75 0.43 -20.24
N LYS A 144 -14.97 0.93 -20.45
CA LYS A 144 -15.75 0.69 -21.68
C LYS A 144 -15.00 1.15 -22.92
N GLU A 145 -14.42 2.35 -22.91
CA GLU A 145 -13.57 2.85 -24.00
C GLU A 145 -12.32 1.99 -24.21
N TYR A 146 -11.72 1.50 -23.12
CA TYR A 146 -10.50 0.70 -23.15
C TYR A 146 -10.71 -0.70 -23.73
N ILE A 147 -11.67 -1.48 -23.19
CA ILE A 147 -11.88 -2.89 -23.57
C ILE A 147 -13.03 -3.12 -24.55
N GLY A 148 -13.78 -2.09 -24.95
CA GLY A 148 -14.91 -2.21 -25.87
C GLY A 148 -16.22 -2.62 -25.18
N GLU A 149 -17.33 -2.07 -25.66
CA GLU A 149 -18.68 -2.25 -25.09
C GLU A 149 -19.12 -3.72 -25.06
N GLU A 150 -18.72 -4.52 -26.04
CA GLU A 150 -19.04 -5.94 -26.13
C GLU A 150 -18.39 -6.80 -25.03
N ASN A 151 -17.45 -6.22 -24.28
CA ASN A 151 -16.77 -6.87 -23.15
C ASN A 151 -17.27 -6.39 -21.78
N ILE A 152 -18.17 -5.40 -21.75
CA ILE A 152 -18.68 -4.82 -20.51
C ILE A 152 -19.89 -5.61 -20.01
N PRO A 153 -19.89 -6.08 -18.74
CA PRO A 153 -21.07 -6.72 -18.16
C PRO A 153 -22.17 -5.68 -17.87
N GLN A 154 -23.36 -6.15 -17.48
CA GLN A 154 -24.42 -5.26 -16.99
C GLN A 154 -23.92 -4.36 -15.86
N GLU A 155 -24.52 -3.17 -15.75
CA GLU A 155 -24.06 -2.08 -14.88
C GLU A 155 -23.84 -2.51 -13.43
N ASP A 156 -24.79 -3.25 -12.83
CA ASP A 156 -24.68 -3.74 -11.45
C ASP A 156 -23.43 -4.61 -11.26
N LYS A 157 -23.19 -5.56 -12.18
CA LYS A 157 -21.99 -6.41 -12.15
C LYS A 157 -20.71 -5.62 -12.43
N LEU A 158 -20.76 -4.62 -13.30
CA LEU A 158 -19.62 -3.74 -13.57
C LEU A 158 -19.24 -2.99 -12.29
N PHE A 159 -20.20 -2.39 -11.60
CA PHE A 159 -19.98 -1.65 -10.36
C PHE A 159 -19.49 -2.58 -9.25
N GLU A 160 -20.00 -3.80 -9.19
CA GLU A 160 -19.49 -4.82 -8.28
C GLU A 160 -18.00 -5.10 -8.53
N ILE A 161 -17.59 -5.30 -9.80
CA ILE A 161 -16.18 -5.50 -10.14
C ILE A 161 -15.33 -4.26 -9.82
N ILE A 162 -15.82 -3.06 -10.10
CA ILE A 162 -15.13 -1.80 -9.76
C ILE A 162 -14.88 -1.72 -8.25
N GLY A 163 -15.89 -2.02 -7.44
CA GLY A 163 -15.78 -2.09 -5.98
C GLY A 163 -14.75 -3.13 -5.55
N LYS A 164 -14.85 -4.36 -6.05
CA LYS A 164 -13.88 -5.43 -5.74
C LYS A 164 -12.46 -4.97 -6.06
N VAL A 165 -12.23 -4.39 -7.23
CA VAL A 165 -10.91 -3.88 -7.63
C VAL A 165 -10.46 -2.73 -6.72
N LYS A 166 -11.31 -1.75 -6.41
CA LYS A 166 -10.96 -0.58 -5.61
C LYS A 166 -10.56 -0.95 -4.19
N PHE A 167 -11.30 -1.84 -3.54
CA PHE A 167 -11.16 -2.10 -2.10
C PHE A 167 -10.32 -3.33 -1.74
N ASN A 168 -9.99 -4.18 -2.72
CA ASN A 168 -9.27 -5.44 -2.46
C ASN A 168 -7.89 -5.50 -3.15
N SER A 169 -7.51 -4.46 -3.90
CA SER A 169 -6.21 -4.40 -4.57
C SER A 169 -5.08 -4.02 -3.62
N PHE A 170 -3.97 -4.72 -3.76
CA PHE A 170 -2.69 -4.43 -3.10
C PHE A 170 -1.82 -3.59 -4.02
N THR A 171 -1.14 -2.60 -3.45
CA THR A 171 -0.02 -1.91 -4.11
C THR A 171 1.26 -2.34 -3.43
N SER A 172 2.23 -2.80 -4.21
CA SER A 172 3.54 -3.19 -3.69
C SER A 172 4.64 -2.56 -4.51
N ARG A 173 5.78 -2.27 -3.86
CA ARG A 173 6.95 -1.71 -4.52
C ARG A 173 7.98 -2.80 -4.75
N ILE A 174 8.38 -2.98 -6.00
CA ILE A 174 9.50 -3.87 -6.35
C ILE A 174 10.74 -3.02 -6.62
N PRO A 175 11.87 -3.28 -5.94
CA PRO A 175 13.11 -2.58 -6.23
C PRO A 175 13.56 -2.85 -7.66
N LEU A 176 13.94 -1.81 -8.40
CA LEU A 176 14.48 -1.97 -9.76
C LEU A 176 15.95 -2.42 -9.73
N ASN A 177 16.66 -2.19 -8.63
CA ASN A 177 18.08 -2.55 -8.44
C ASN A 177 18.30 -4.05 -8.15
N THR A 178 17.32 -4.77 -7.58
CA THR A 178 17.36 -6.25 -7.49
C THR A 178 17.24 -6.95 -8.85
N CYS A 179 17.02 -6.19 -9.93
CA CYS A 179 17.16 -6.68 -11.31
C CYS A 179 18.63 -6.69 -11.81
N GLY A 180 19.62 -6.42 -10.94
CA GLY A 180 21.04 -6.68 -11.21
C GLY A 180 21.81 -5.57 -11.93
N PHE A 181 21.43 -4.30 -11.80
CA PHE A 181 22.17 -3.19 -12.43
C PHE A 181 22.18 -1.88 -11.64
N ASP A 182 23.33 -1.20 -11.70
CA ASP A 182 23.55 0.21 -11.37
C ASP A 182 22.88 1.10 -12.43
N ILE A 183 21.60 1.35 -12.27
CA ILE A 183 20.96 2.44 -12.98
C ILE A 183 21.17 3.70 -12.11
N PRO A 184 21.72 4.82 -12.64
CA PRO A 184 21.76 6.08 -11.92
C PRO A 184 20.35 6.67 -11.92
N VAL A 185 19.54 6.17 -10.99
CA VAL A 185 18.12 6.50 -10.87
C VAL A 185 17.97 7.52 -9.77
N LEU A 186 17.50 8.72 -10.12
CA LEU A 186 16.99 9.69 -9.15
C LEU A 186 16.05 8.96 -8.18
N TYR A 187 16.14 9.26 -6.87
CA TYR A 187 15.49 8.50 -5.79
C TYR A 187 14.03 8.06 -6.05
N ALA A 188 13.26 8.81 -6.85
CA ALA A 188 11.87 8.53 -7.20
C ALA A 188 11.64 7.30 -8.11
N ASP A 189 12.61 6.89 -8.92
CA ASP A 189 12.42 5.84 -9.94
C ASP A 189 13.01 4.47 -9.51
N ARG A 190 13.50 4.32 -8.27
CA ARG A 190 14.15 3.07 -7.81
C ARG A 190 13.20 1.91 -7.54
N PHE A 191 11.89 2.16 -7.57
CA PHE A 191 10.87 1.17 -7.29
C PHE A 191 9.79 1.19 -8.37
N ALA A 192 9.32 0.01 -8.77
CA ALA A 192 8.13 -0.17 -9.55
C ALA A 192 6.92 -0.38 -8.65
N ASP A 193 5.87 0.41 -8.82
CA ASP A 193 4.57 0.09 -8.21
C ASP A 193 3.88 -1.02 -9.02
N LEU A 194 3.52 -2.09 -8.32
CA LEU A 194 2.73 -3.20 -8.80
C LEU A 194 1.37 -3.19 -8.13
N ARG A 195 0.33 -3.14 -8.95
CA ARG A 195 -1.04 -3.37 -8.51
C ARG A 195 -1.37 -4.85 -8.65
N SER A 196 -1.82 -5.46 -7.57
CA SER A 196 -2.12 -6.89 -7.51
C SER A 196 -3.47 -7.14 -6.84
N LEU A 197 -4.23 -8.10 -7.34
CA LEU A 197 -5.45 -8.60 -6.72
C LEU A 197 -5.18 -10.05 -6.35
N PHE A 198 -5.33 -10.36 -5.08
CA PHE A 198 -5.38 -11.73 -4.57
C PHE A 198 -6.84 -12.03 -4.22
N ILE A 199 -7.29 -13.26 -4.31
CA ILE A 199 -8.63 -13.61 -3.85
C ILE A 199 -8.57 -13.91 -2.34
N GLY A 200 -7.61 -14.73 -1.94
CA GLY A 200 -7.45 -15.19 -0.56
C GLY A 200 -6.95 -14.08 0.37
N LEU A 201 -5.91 -13.35 -0.04
CA LEU A 201 -5.30 -12.32 0.81
C LEU A 201 -6.18 -11.08 1.01
N SER A 202 -7.18 -10.85 0.15
CA SER A 202 -8.09 -9.71 0.29
C SER A 202 -9.04 -9.80 1.49
N LYS A 203 -9.05 -10.92 2.21
CA LYS A 203 -9.75 -11.06 3.50
C LYS A 203 -8.89 -10.69 4.71
N LEU A 204 -7.61 -10.38 4.52
CA LEU A 204 -6.75 -9.92 5.60
C LEU A 204 -7.14 -8.50 5.98
N ASN A 205 -7.57 -8.29 7.22
CA ASN A 205 -7.95 -6.97 7.70
C ASN A 205 -6.75 -6.08 7.99
N HIS A 206 -7.02 -4.78 8.04
CA HIS A 206 -6.03 -3.80 8.44
C HIS A 206 -5.70 -3.89 9.93
N SER A 207 -4.42 -3.82 10.28
CA SER A 207 -3.94 -3.35 11.57
C SER A 207 -2.87 -2.29 11.38
N CYS A 208 -2.88 -1.24 12.22
CA CYS A 208 -1.80 -0.26 12.24
C CYS A 208 -0.47 -0.90 12.64
N ILE A 209 -0.54 -1.92 13.51
CA ILE A 209 0.59 -2.76 13.92
C ILE A 209 0.27 -4.21 13.52
N PRO A 210 0.53 -4.59 12.26
CA PRO A 210 0.14 -5.89 11.74
C PRO A 210 0.89 -7.04 12.42
N ASN A 211 0.42 -8.26 12.21
CA ASN A 211 1.15 -9.48 12.57
C ASN A 211 1.80 -10.16 11.37
N THR A 212 1.56 -9.65 10.16
CA THR A 212 2.16 -10.16 8.93
C THR A 212 2.82 -9.05 8.11
N TYR A 213 3.76 -9.46 7.25
CA TYR A 213 4.41 -8.60 6.27
C TYR A 213 4.33 -9.22 4.87
N PHE A 214 4.11 -8.38 3.87
CA PHE A 214 3.92 -8.80 2.49
C PHE A 214 5.11 -8.38 1.63
N ALA A 215 5.72 -9.35 0.96
CA ALA A 215 6.87 -9.12 0.08
C ALA A 215 6.75 -9.87 -1.26
N HIS A 216 7.46 -9.39 -2.27
CA HIS A 216 7.54 -10.03 -3.59
C HIS A 216 8.92 -10.63 -3.81
N ASP A 217 8.94 -11.84 -4.35
CA ASP A 217 10.10 -12.56 -4.84
C ASP A 217 9.86 -12.90 -6.31
N GLY A 218 10.30 -12.00 -7.19
CA GLY A 218 9.91 -12.02 -8.60
C GLY A 218 8.39 -11.93 -8.75
N SER A 219 7.79 -12.93 -9.41
CA SER A 219 6.34 -13.03 -9.60
C SER A 219 5.59 -13.78 -8.49
N ILE A 220 6.30 -14.26 -7.47
CA ILE A 220 5.71 -14.92 -6.31
C ILE A 220 5.60 -13.90 -5.18
N SER A 221 4.41 -13.77 -4.62
CA SER A 221 4.19 -12.96 -3.43
C SER A 221 4.13 -13.84 -2.20
N LYS A 222 4.76 -13.38 -1.13
CA LYS A 222 4.90 -14.10 0.13
C LYS A 222 4.34 -13.26 1.28
N LEU A 223 3.57 -13.91 2.14
CA LEU A 223 3.10 -13.35 3.41
C LEU A 223 3.89 -14.00 4.54
N PHE A 224 4.62 -13.20 5.30
CA PHE A 224 5.46 -13.64 6.40
C PHE A 224 4.82 -13.31 7.73
N ALA A 225 4.97 -14.18 8.73
CA ALA A 225 4.75 -13.80 10.12
C ALA A 225 5.90 -12.87 10.58
N ILE A 226 5.57 -11.75 11.22
CA ILE A 226 6.58 -10.84 11.81
C ILE A 226 6.60 -10.87 13.34
N LYS A 227 5.65 -11.57 13.95
CA LYS A 227 5.60 -11.89 15.38
C LYS A 227 5.14 -13.33 15.55
N LYS A 228 5.15 -13.84 16.79
CA LYS A 228 4.53 -15.14 17.10
C LYS A 228 3.01 -15.02 16.98
N ILE A 229 2.39 -15.83 16.14
CA ILE A 229 0.94 -15.78 15.83
C ILE A 229 0.33 -17.14 16.11
N ARG A 230 -0.78 -17.22 16.82
CA ARG A 230 -1.50 -18.50 16.90
C ARG A 230 -2.19 -18.79 15.57
N LYS A 231 -2.23 -20.04 15.10
CA LYS A 231 -2.87 -20.36 13.80
C LYS A 231 -4.39 -20.10 13.76
N ASP A 232 -5.03 -19.88 14.90
CA ASP A 232 -6.43 -19.46 15.02
C ASP A 232 -6.62 -17.95 15.22
N GLU A 233 -5.54 -17.19 15.40
CA GLU A 233 -5.55 -15.73 15.47
C GLU A 233 -5.80 -15.12 14.08
N GLU A 234 -6.42 -13.95 14.06
CA GLU A 234 -6.61 -13.18 12.83
C GLU A 234 -5.26 -12.73 12.25
N LEU A 235 -5.06 -12.98 10.96
CA LEU A 235 -3.93 -12.42 10.22
C LEU A 235 -4.28 -11.02 9.73
N THR A 236 -3.41 -10.06 10.01
CA THR A 236 -3.59 -8.64 9.68
C THR A 236 -2.40 -8.09 8.92
N VAL A 237 -2.69 -7.17 7.99
CA VAL A 237 -1.70 -6.44 7.19
C VAL A 237 -1.86 -4.94 7.43
N ASN A 238 -0.83 -4.15 7.14
CA ASN A 238 -0.99 -2.71 7.07
C ASN A 238 -1.38 -2.33 5.63
N TYR A 239 -2.58 -1.78 5.42
CA TYR A 239 -3.04 -1.31 4.11
C TYR A 239 -2.23 -0.10 3.62
N PHE A 240 -1.44 0.50 4.50
CA PHE A 240 -0.72 1.72 4.29
C PHE A 240 0.74 1.51 4.65
N PRO A 241 1.69 1.78 3.74
CA PRO A 241 3.09 1.91 4.11
C PRO A 241 3.24 2.79 5.36
N MET A 242 3.93 2.30 6.39
CA MET A 242 4.04 2.98 7.70
C MET A 242 4.65 4.38 7.59
N VAL A 243 5.51 4.58 6.58
CA VAL A 243 6.01 5.89 6.14
C VAL A 243 4.87 6.91 6.17
N PHE A 244 3.68 6.59 5.66
CA PHE A 244 2.56 7.52 5.59
C PHE A 244 1.97 7.91 6.95
N GLN A 245 2.02 7.02 7.95
CA GLN A 245 1.63 7.35 9.32
C GLN A 245 2.60 8.39 9.93
N ILE A 246 3.85 8.39 9.46
CA ILE A 246 4.94 9.26 9.93
C ILE A 246 4.97 10.62 9.20
N TYR A 247 4.35 10.80 8.02
CA TYR A 247 4.46 12.08 7.29
C TYR A 247 3.18 12.95 7.24
N SER A 248 1.94 12.43 7.28
CA SER A 248 0.76 13.29 7.03
C SER A 248 -0.54 12.92 7.77
N LYS A 249 -1.19 13.93 8.38
CA LYS A 249 -2.53 13.85 9.00
C LYS A 249 -3.62 13.73 7.93
N THR A 250 -3.50 14.54 6.87
CA THR A 250 -4.37 14.52 5.69
C THR A 250 -4.43 13.14 5.05
N PHE A 251 -3.31 12.40 5.07
CA PHE A 251 -3.28 11.04 4.57
C PHE A 251 -4.17 10.12 5.41
N ALA A 252 -4.03 10.12 6.74
CA ALA A 252 -4.87 9.31 7.64
C ALA A 252 -6.38 9.56 7.47
N GLU A 253 -6.78 10.81 7.24
CA GLU A 253 -8.17 11.16 6.89
C GLU A 253 -8.56 10.63 5.51
N SER A 254 -7.66 10.77 4.52
CA SER A 254 -7.85 10.16 3.19
C SER A 254 -8.02 8.65 3.30
N LEU A 255 -7.34 7.97 4.23
CA LEU A 255 -7.46 6.53 4.43
C LEU A 255 -8.86 6.10 4.87
N LYS A 256 -9.51 6.90 5.73
CA LYS A 256 -10.93 6.69 6.07
C LYS A 256 -11.82 6.80 4.83
N GLU A 257 -11.56 7.77 3.96
CA GLU A 257 -12.27 7.90 2.67
C GLU A 257 -11.95 6.73 1.72
N PHE A 258 -10.71 6.21 1.70
CA PHE A 258 -10.28 5.14 0.81
C PHE A 258 -10.84 3.76 1.18
N PHE A 259 -11.09 3.49 2.46
CA PHE A 259 -11.53 2.18 2.97
C PHE A 259 -12.91 2.20 3.63
N LEU A 260 -13.59 3.35 3.61
CA LEU A 260 -14.98 3.52 4.07
C LEU A 260 -15.23 3.01 5.49
N GLY A 261 -14.34 3.36 6.43
CA GLY A 261 -14.51 2.99 7.83
C GLY A 261 -13.37 3.41 8.73
N ASP A 262 -13.67 3.43 10.03
CA ASP A 262 -12.66 3.59 11.07
C ASP A 262 -11.82 2.30 11.23
N CYS A 263 -10.53 2.47 11.49
CA CYS A 263 -9.65 1.35 11.82
C CYS A 263 -10.11 0.73 13.15
N LYS A 264 -10.43 -0.57 13.13
CA LYS A 264 -10.85 -1.34 14.32
C LYS A 264 -9.72 -2.17 14.91
N CYS A 265 -8.47 -1.87 14.57
CA CYS A 265 -7.34 -2.57 15.17
C CYS A 265 -7.27 -2.30 16.68
N ASN A 266 -6.56 -3.15 17.41
CA ASN A 266 -6.42 -3.01 18.86
C ASN A 266 -5.92 -1.61 19.23
N ASP A 267 -4.88 -1.10 18.57
CA ASP A 267 -4.29 0.22 18.86
C ASP A 267 -5.24 1.40 18.64
N CYS A 268 -6.13 1.33 17.63
CA CYS A 268 -7.11 2.37 17.34
C CYS A 268 -8.39 2.25 18.18
N SER A 269 -8.65 1.07 18.74
CA SER A 269 -9.82 0.81 19.58
C SER A 269 -9.58 1.16 21.06
N LEU A 270 -8.32 1.33 21.44
CA LEU A 270 -7.93 1.76 22.78
C LEU A 270 -8.26 3.26 23.00
N PRO A 271 -8.55 3.68 24.24
CA PRO A 271 -8.66 5.10 24.58
C PRO A 271 -7.42 5.86 24.12
N TYR A 272 -7.61 7.04 23.51
CA TYR A 272 -6.51 7.90 23.11
C TYR A 272 -5.59 8.17 24.31
N GLY A 273 -4.27 8.05 24.11
CA GLY A 273 -3.31 8.18 25.20
C GLY A 273 -2.78 6.85 25.73
N THR A 274 -3.43 5.73 25.40
CA THR A 274 -3.10 4.42 26.01
C THR A 274 -2.38 3.47 25.07
N SER A 275 -2.58 3.58 23.74
CA SER A 275 -1.89 2.73 22.77
C SER A 275 -0.41 3.13 22.60
N ILE A 276 0.41 2.22 22.07
CA ILE A 276 1.84 2.49 21.85
C ILE A 276 2.07 3.74 20.98
N LEU A 277 1.22 3.94 19.97
CA LEU A 277 1.30 5.08 19.05
C LEU A 277 0.66 6.36 19.59
N THR A 278 -0.16 6.30 20.62
CA THR A 278 -0.81 7.49 21.20
C THR A 278 -0.38 7.77 22.63
N LYS A 279 0.60 7.02 23.15
CA LYS A 279 0.97 7.00 24.57
C LYS A 279 1.15 8.41 25.14
N VAL A 280 0.38 8.72 26.18
CA VAL A 280 0.49 9.90 27.03
C VAL A 280 1.07 9.46 28.38
N ILE A 281 2.00 10.26 28.89
CA ILE A 281 2.68 10.09 30.19
C ILE A 281 2.11 11.10 31.20
N ASP A 282 1.99 12.37 30.82
CA ASP A 282 1.43 13.44 31.67
C ASP A 282 0.18 14.05 31.02
N GLU A 283 -1.00 13.58 31.46
CA GLU A 283 -2.30 14.03 30.95
C GLU A 283 -2.55 15.53 31.21
N THR A 284 -1.98 16.11 32.28
CA THR A 284 -2.23 17.50 32.67
C THR A 284 -1.68 18.51 31.67
N LYS A 285 -0.64 18.12 30.94
CA LYS A 285 0.05 18.96 29.93
C LYS A 285 -0.13 18.46 28.50
N ALA A 286 -0.58 17.22 28.32
CA ALA A 286 -0.69 16.57 27.02
C ALA A 286 -1.54 17.37 26.03
N HIS A 287 -2.68 17.93 26.45
CA HIS A 287 -3.59 18.64 25.55
C HIS A 287 -2.90 19.75 24.76
N THR A 288 -2.13 20.60 25.46
CA THR A 288 -1.42 21.73 24.86
C THR A 288 -0.37 21.25 23.87
N VAL A 289 0.49 20.32 24.29
CA VAL A 289 1.59 19.79 23.46
C VAL A 289 1.07 19.06 22.23
N ILE A 290 0.01 18.26 22.37
CA ILE A 290 -0.65 17.57 21.25
C ILE A 290 -1.15 18.60 20.24
N LYS A 291 -1.89 19.61 20.69
CA LYS A 291 -2.46 20.64 19.82
C LYS A 291 -1.39 21.39 19.04
N TYR A 292 -0.31 21.82 19.69
CA TYR A 292 0.79 22.49 18.99
C TYR A 292 1.53 21.56 18.02
N SER A 293 1.76 20.31 18.41
CA SER A 293 2.38 19.31 17.54
C SER A 293 1.54 19.08 16.27
N GLU A 294 0.22 18.94 16.40
CA GLU A 294 -0.69 18.80 15.26
C GLU A 294 -0.67 20.03 14.35
N ASN A 295 -0.72 21.24 14.91
CA ASN A 295 -0.69 22.48 14.14
C ASN A 295 0.63 22.63 13.36
N THR A 296 1.76 22.36 13.99
CA THR A 296 3.09 22.43 13.35
C THR A 296 3.21 21.39 12.23
N LEU A 297 2.72 20.17 12.45
CA LEU A 297 2.72 19.12 11.42
C LEU A 297 1.83 19.46 10.23
N GLU A 298 0.69 20.11 10.46
CA GLU A 298 -0.20 20.58 9.39
C GLU A 298 0.46 21.71 8.58
N LEU A 299 1.12 22.65 9.27
CA LEU A 299 1.90 23.71 8.62
C LEU A 299 3.02 23.13 7.76
N CYS A 300 3.82 22.20 8.28
CA CYS A 300 4.89 21.53 7.53
C CYS A 300 4.34 20.84 6.27
N SER A 301 3.23 20.11 6.42
CA SER A 301 2.57 19.39 5.32
C SER A 301 2.09 20.37 4.24
N THR A 302 1.52 21.50 4.64
CA THR A 302 1.05 22.53 3.71
C THR A 302 2.19 23.23 2.99
N LEU A 303 3.26 23.60 3.69
CA LEU A 303 4.45 24.23 3.08
C LEU A 303 5.11 23.32 2.04
N SER A 304 5.25 22.02 2.34
CA SER A 304 5.80 21.06 1.39
C SER A 304 4.91 20.86 0.16
N ARG A 305 3.59 20.80 0.34
CA ARG A 305 2.62 20.71 -0.76
C ARG A 305 2.66 21.93 -1.68
N LEU A 306 2.84 23.13 -1.10
CA LEU A 306 3.01 24.38 -1.84
C LEU A 306 4.43 24.55 -2.42
N GLN A 307 5.33 23.60 -2.19
CA GLN A 307 6.72 23.62 -2.65
C GLN A 307 7.47 24.89 -2.23
N VAL A 308 7.18 25.40 -1.03
CA VAL A 308 7.85 26.59 -0.49
C VAL A 308 9.34 26.31 -0.32
N SER A 309 10.19 27.13 -0.93
CA SER A 309 11.65 26.97 -0.93
C SER A 309 12.39 28.03 -0.10
N GLU A 310 11.68 28.99 0.50
CA GLU A 310 12.27 30.09 1.29
C GLU A 310 13.03 29.55 2.52
N PRO A 311 14.37 29.69 2.57
CA PRO A 311 15.17 29.09 3.64
C PRO A 311 14.84 29.60 5.04
N LYS A 312 14.45 30.87 5.19
CA LYS A 312 14.12 31.45 6.50
C LYS A 312 12.90 30.78 7.13
N ILE A 313 11.91 30.39 6.32
CA ILE A 313 10.72 29.68 6.78
C ILE A 313 11.13 28.32 7.32
N TRP A 314 11.96 27.57 6.60
CA TRP A 314 12.40 26.25 7.04
C TRP A 314 13.29 26.31 8.28
N LEU A 315 14.15 27.33 8.41
CA LEU A 315 14.91 27.57 9.65
C LEU A 315 13.99 27.83 10.84
N PHE A 316 12.95 28.65 10.67
CA PHE A 316 11.95 28.89 11.72
C PHE A 316 11.24 27.59 12.11
N ILE A 317 10.73 26.83 11.13
CA ILE A 317 10.08 25.54 11.36
C ILE A 317 11.00 24.57 12.11
N ARG A 318 12.30 24.57 11.78
CA ARG A 318 13.29 23.74 12.46
C ARG A 318 13.33 24.00 13.96
N GLU A 319 13.43 25.26 14.35
CA GLU A 319 13.54 25.66 15.74
C GLU A 319 12.22 25.39 16.50
N GLU A 320 11.08 25.64 15.87
CA GLU A 320 9.77 25.26 16.42
C GLU A 320 9.67 23.74 16.66
N VAL A 321 10.08 22.92 15.69
CA VAL A 321 10.08 21.46 15.84
C VAL A 321 11.01 21.01 16.97
N LYS A 322 12.18 21.64 17.13
CA LYS A 322 13.09 21.35 18.24
C LYS A 322 12.48 21.65 19.59
N ILE A 323 11.87 22.83 19.74
CA ILE A 323 11.20 23.24 20.96
C ILE A 323 10.09 22.24 21.30
N LEU A 324 9.23 21.91 20.34
CA LEU A 324 8.13 20.98 20.55
C LEU A 324 8.59 19.56 20.91
N LEU A 325 9.65 19.05 20.27
CA LEU A 325 10.21 17.75 20.62
C LEU A 325 10.69 17.70 22.07
N LYS A 326 11.34 18.78 22.54
CA LYS A 326 11.76 18.93 23.94
C LYS A 326 10.56 19.07 24.88
N GLU A 327 9.56 19.85 24.51
CA GLU A 327 8.34 20.01 25.30
C GLU A 327 7.56 18.70 25.45
N GLN A 328 7.63 17.79 24.48
CA GLN A 328 6.99 16.49 24.61
C GLN A 328 7.67 15.58 25.66
N GLU A 329 8.93 15.83 26.04
CA GLU A 329 9.68 14.97 26.97
C GLU A 329 8.96 14.81 28.31
N GLY A 330 8.79 13.57 28.76
CA GLY A 330 8.00 13.27 29.97
C GLY A 330 6.48 13.48 29.84
N ILE A 331 5.98 13.99 28.71
CA ILE A 331 4.55 14.21 28.45
C ILE A 331 3.99 13.17 27.49
N LEU A 332 4.68 12.90 26.38
CA LEU A 332 4.32 11.87 25.41
C LEU A 332 5.35 10.73 25.44
N GLY A 333 4.89 9.51 25.15
CA GLY A 333 5.77 8.35 24.98
C GLY A 333 6.71 8.50 23.77
N ASN A 334 7.87 7.84 23.81
CA ASN A 334 8.85 7.87 22.71
C ASN A 334 8.25 7.39 21.38
N THR A 335 7.36 6.41 21.45
CA THR A 335 6.63 5.82 20.33
C THR A 335 5.40 6.62 19.90
N ASN A 336 5.09 7.74 20.57
CA ASN A 336 3.93 8.55 20.22
C ASN A 336 4.06 9.07 18.78
N ILE A 337 3.01 8.91 17.98
CA ILE A 337 3.03 9.20 16.55
C ILE A 337 3.34 10.67 16.28
N LEU A 338 2.90 11.61 17.12
CA LEU A 338 3.23 13.03 16.95
C LEU A 338 4.72 13.29 17.12
N ARG A 339 5.38 12.61 18.06
CA ARG A 339 6.83 12.66 18.24
C ARG A 339 7.56 12.10 17.03
N LEU A 340 7.18 10.89 16.60
CA LEU A 340 7.78 10.23 15.43
C LEU A 340 7.65 11.09 14.17
N ARG A 341 6.48 11.71 13.96
CA ARG A 341 6.23 12.61 12.82
C ARG A 341 7.12 13.84 12.86
N LEU A 342 7.26 14.49 14.01
CA LEU A 342 8.13 15.67 14.17
C LEU A 342 9.61 15.31 13.99
N LEU A 343 10.08 14.20 14.55
CA LEU A 343 11.44 13.69 14.34
C LEU A 343 11.71 13.42 12.86
N ALA A 344 10.80 12.74 12.16
CA ALA A 344 10.94 12.48 10.73
C ALA A 344 10.97 13.76 9.89
N TRP A 345 10.15 14.75 10.23
CA TRP A 345 10.20 16.08 9.60
C TRP A 345 11.55 16.77 9.79
N LYS A 346 12.06 16.77 11.02
CA LYS A 346 13.36 17.34 11.37
C LYS A 346 14.50 16.67 10.59
N CYS A 347 14.51 15.35 10.54
CA CYS A 347 15.55 14.54 9.89
C CYS A 347 15.55 14.70 8.37
N LEU A 348 14.38 14.58 7.73
CA LEU A 348 14.31 14.29 6.28
C LEU A 348 13.99 15.50 5.42
N HIS A 349 13.32 16.50 5.99
CA HIS A 349 12.80 17.64 5.23
C HIS A 349 13.49 18.94 5.60
N VAL A 350 13.48 19.29 6.88
CA VAL A 350 13.99 20.60 7.32
C VAL A 350 15.52 20.61 7.34
N LYS A 351 16.13 19.48 7.71
CA LYS A 351 17.59 19.27 7.74
C LYS A 351 18.30 20.24 8.71
N GLY A 352 19.54 19.93 9.04
CA GLY A 352 20.36 20.65 10.02
C GLY A 352 21.85 20.35 9.86
N PRO A 353 22.70 20.66 10.85
CA PRO A 353 24.07 20.15 10.88
C PRO A 353 24.09 18.61 10.75
N PRO A 354 25.01 18.03 9.97
CA PRO A 354 25.04 16.58 9.72
C PRO A 354 25.07 15.71 11.00
N GLU A 355 25.83 16.14 12.01
CA GLU A 355 25.94 15.41 13.29
C GLU A 355 24.60 15.36 14.04
N GLU A 356 23.90 16.49 14.13
CA GLU A 356 22.58 16.56 14.75
C GLU A 356 21.55 15.73 13.96
N GLN A 357 21.61 15.77 12.63
CA GLN A 357 20.74 14.95 11.79
C GLN A 357 20.98 13.46 12.01
N LEU A 358 22.24 13.02 12.15
CA LEU A 358 22.57 11.63 12.39
C LEU A 358 22.00 11.18 13.74
N GLU A 359 22.19 11.97 14.79
CA GLU A 359 21.65 11.68 16.12
C GLU A 359 20.11 11.62 16.13
N ASP A 360 19.44 12.55 15.43
CA ASP A 360 17.98 12.53 15.30
C ASP A 360 17.50 11.31 14.49
N LEU A 361 18.24 10.90 13.46
CA LEU A 361 17.93 9.72 12.65
C LEU A 361 18.09 8.43 13.47
N GLU A 362 19.13 8.33 14.29
CA GLU A 362 19.34 7.20 15.20
C GLU A 362 18.22 7.11 16.23
N LYS A 363 17.83 8.23 16.84
CA LYS A 363 16.68 8.30 17.76
C LYS A 363 15.37 7.92 17.07
N LEU A 364 15.14 8.40 15.85
CA LEU A 364 13.96 8.05 15.07
C LEU A 364 13.92 6.55 14.77
N ALA A 365 15.04 5.96 14.37
CA ALA A 365 15.16 4.52 14.11
C ALA A 365 14.86 3.70 15.36
N GLU A 366 15.43 4.07 16.52
CA GLU A 366 15.15 3.43 17.81
C GLU A 366 13.66 3.50 18.17
N TYR A 367 13.03 4.67 18.03
CA TYR A 367 11.63 4.83 18.42
C TYR A 367 10.66 4.13 17.45
N VAL A 368 11.01 4.03 16.16
CA VAL A 368 10.28 3.23 15.18
C VAL A 368 10.42 1.74 15.50
N GLU A 369 11.62 1.28 15.83
CA GLU A 369 11.87 -0.10 16.28
C GLU A 369 11.06 -0.43 17.55
N LEU A 370 11.01 0.47 18.52
CA LEU A 370 10.17 0.31 19.72
C LEU A 370 8.68 0.25 19.40
N ALA A 371 8.20 1.08 18.47
CA ALA A 371 6.78 1.17 18.13
C ALA A 371 6.29 -0.02 17.29
N PHE A 372 7.14 -0.56 16.41
CA PHE A 372 6.72 -1.50 15.36
C PHE A 372 7.51 -2.83 15.36
N GLY A 373 8.67 -2.91 16.02
CA GLY A 373 9.54 -4.09 16.13
C GLY A 373 10.84 -4.01 15.32
N GLU A 374 11.76 -4.95 15.57
CA GLU A 374 13.13 -4.98 15.00
C GLU A 374 13.18 -5.08 13.47
N ASN A 375 12.14 -5.63 12.84
CA ASN A 375 12.06 -5.75 11.37
C ASN A 375 11.88 -4.39 10.65
N TYR A 376 11.84 -3.28 11.39
CA TYR A 376 11.57 -1.93 10.89
C TYR A 376 12.73 -0.94 11.08
N ARG A 377 13.89 -1.42 11.57
CA ARG A 377 15.11 -0.61 11.77
C ARG A 377 15.85 -0.30 10.46
#